data_AF-A0A8C7VLF5-F1
#
_entry.id   AF-A0A8C7VLF5-F1
#
_cell.length_a   1.000
_cell.length_b   1.000
_cell.length_c   1.000
_cell.angle_alpha   90.00
_cell.angle_beta   90.00
_cell.angle_gamma   90.00
#
_symmetry.space_group_name_H-M   'P 1'
#
loop_
_entity.id
_entity.type
_entity.pdbx_description
1 polymer ?
#
loop_
_entity_poly.entity_id
_entity_poly.type
_entity_poly.pdbx_seq_one_letter_code
_entity_poly.pdbx_strand_id
1 'polypeptide(L)' 'FDRPHSMPVLVTGGSRLVRKAIGHVVKQEGGCLESEQWTFLFSKEANLPLIPPTTAT' A
#
# COMPACT_ATOMS: atom_id res chain seq x y z
N PHE A 1 6.00 15.65 -18.07
CA PHE A 1 4.95 14.62 -18.15
C PHE A 1 4.44 14.37 -16.74
N ASP A 2 3.30 14.98 -16.39
CA ASP A 2 2.60 14.71 -15.14
C ASP A 2 1.99 13.30 -15.28
N ARG A 3 2.61 12.29 -14.65
CA ARG A 3 1.94 11.00 -14.51
C ARG A 3 0.80 11.23 -13.53
N PRO A 4 -0.43 10.72 -13.77
CA PRO A 4 -1.47 10.78 -12.76
C PRO A 4 -0.87 10.23 -11.47
N HIS A 5 -0.92 11.01 -10.40
CA HIS A 5 -0.28 10.72 -9.12
C HIS A 5 -0.95 9.45 -8.53
N SER A 6 -0.52 8.29 -9.00
CA SER A 6 -0.85 7.01 -8.43
C SER A 6 -0.27 7.00 -7.03
N MET A 7 -1.15 6.86 -6.03
CA MET A 7 -0.79 6.92 -4.63
C MET A 7 -0.55 5.49 -4.14
N PRO A 8 0.72 5.04 -3.97
CA PRO A 8 0.99 3.72 -3.46
C PRO A 8 0.64 3.66 -1.97
N VAL A 9 -0.21 2.71 -1.59
CA VAL A 9 -0.58 2.44 -0.21
C VAL A 9 -0.05 1.08 0.20
N LEU A 10 0.88 1.06 1.15
CA LEU A 10 1.48 -0.16 1.68
C LEU A 10 0.97 -0.42 3.10
N VAL A 11 0.34 -1.58 3.30
CA VAL A 11 -0.12 -2.03 4.61
C VAL A 11 0.84 -3.11 5.14
N THR A 12 1.65 -2.75 6.14
CA THR A 12 2.49 -3.66 6.91
C THR A 12 2.06 -3.67 8.39
N GLY A 13 2.58 -4.59 9.20
CA GLY A 13 2.49 -4.52 10.67
C GLY A 13 1.11 -4.66 11.34
N GLY A 14 -0.01 -4.66 10.61
CA GLY A 14 -1.34 -4.89 11.18
C GLY A 14 -1.50 -6.33 11.67
N SER A 15 -2.17 -6.52 12.82
CA SER A 15 -2.61 -7.85 13.25
C SER A 15 -3.36 -8.56 12.10
N ARG A 16 -3.31 -9.90 12.05
CA ARG A 16 -3.99 -10.68 10.99
C ARG A 16 -5.46 -10.25 10.80
N LEU A 17 -6.10 -9.72 11.84
CA LEU A 17 -7.46 -9.22 11.83
C LEU A 17 -7.60 -7.83 11.20
N VAL A 18 -6.83 -6.83 11.65
CA VAL A 18 -6.94 -5.45 11.14
C VAL A 18 -6.66 -5.38 9.65
N ARG A 19 -5.62 -6.08 9.19
CA ARG A 19 -5.30 -6.17 7.76
C ARG A 19 -6.43 -6.78 6.95
N LYS A 20 -7.06 -7.85 7.46
CA LYS A 20 -8.18 -8.51 6.78
C LYS A 20 -9.37 -7.58 6.68
N ALA A 21 -9.68 -6.82 7.74
CA ALA A 21 -10.74 -5.82 7.71
C ALA A 21 -10.48 -4.74 6.66
N ILE A 22 -9.27 -4.16 6.63
CA ILE A 22 -8.88 -3.17 5.61
C ILE A 22 -8.95 -3.77 4.21
N GLY A 23 -8.45 -5.00 4.03
CA GLY A 23 -8.52 -5.70 2.76
C GLY A 23 -9.94 -6.01 2.29
N HIS A 24 -10.88 -6.26 3.22
CA HIS A 24 -12.29 -6.47 2.91
C HIS A 24 -12.92 -5.17 2.38
N VAL A 25 -12.74 -4.06 3.10
CA VAL A 25 -13.26 -2.74 2.70
C VAL A 25 -12.71 -2.32 1.33
N VAL A 26 -11.40 -2.41 1.13
CA VAL A 26 -10.74 -1.99 -0.11
C VAL A 26 -11.13 -2.89 -1.30
N LYS A 27 -11.14 -4.21 -1.14
CA LYS A 27 -11.32 -5.14 -2.27
C LYS A 27 -12.77 -5.54 -2.54
N GLN A 28 -13.65 -5.47 -1.55
CA GLN A 28 -15.02 -5.99 -1.65
C GLN A 28 -16.08 -4.88 -1.51
N GLU A 29 -15.79 -3.80 -0.79
CA GLU A 29 -16.73 -2.69 -0.58
C GLU A 29 -16.41 -1.46 -1.42
N GLY A 30 -15.30 -1.46 -2.17
CA GLY A 30 -14.89 -0.34 -3.01
C GLY A 30 -14.38 0.87 -2.22
N GLY A 31 -13.89 0.67 -0.99
CA GLY A 31 -13.41 1.74 -0.12
C GLY A 31 -12.05 2.34 -0.48
N CYS A 32 -11.65 2.29 -1.75
CA CYS A 32 -10.40 2.88 -2.26
C CYS A 32 -10.67 3.88 -3.38
N LEU A 33 -9.81 4.88 -3.50
CA LEU A 33 -9.84 5.82 -4.61
C LEU A 33 -9.27 5.16 -5.88
N GLU A 34 -9.74 5.55 -7.07
CA GLU A 34 -9.23 5.03 -8.34
C GLU A 34 -7.73 5.30 -8.55
N SER A 35 -7.22 6.38 -7.95
CA SER A 35 -5.80 6.75 -8.00
C SER A 35 -4.92 5.95 -7.03
N GLU A 36 -5.49 5.17 -6.11
CA GLU A 36 -4.72 4.42 -5.12
C GLU A 36 -4.31 3.03 -5.62
N GLN A 37 -3.13 2.58 -5.22
CA GLN A 37 -2.62 1.25 -5.51
C GLN A 37 -2.22 0.56 -4.20
N TRP A 38 -3.00 -0.45 -3.80
CA TRP A 38 -2.90 -1.06 -2.47
C TRP A 38 -2.09 -2.36 -2.46
N THR A 39 -1.02 -2.39 -1.67
CA THR A 39 -0.19 -3.57 -1.43
C THR A 39 -0.25 -4.00 0.04
N PHE A 40 -0.45 -5.30 0.30
CA PHE A 40 -0.52 -5.86 1.64
C PHE A 40 0.65 -6.84 1.85
N LEU A 41 1.61 -6.52 2.74
CA LEU A 41 2.78 -7.38 3.00
C LEU A 41 2.75 -7.97 4.40
N PHE A 42 2.87 -9.31 4.54
CA PHE A 42 2.98 -9.95 5.86
C PHE A 42 4.35 -9.69 6.48
N SER A 43 4.47 -9.63 7.82
CA SER A 43 5.78 -9.43 8.48
C SER A 43 6.82 -10.46 8.06
N LYS A 44 6.40 -11.65 7.61
CA LYS A 44 7.28 -12.71 7.10
C LYS A 44 7.73 -12.48 5.64
N GLU A 45 7.04 -11.61 4.91
CA GLU A 45 7.24 -11.29 3.50
C GLU A 45 7.77 -9.86 3.30
N ALA A 46 7.83 -9.07 4.37
CA ALA A 46 8.27 -7.69 4.37
C ALA A 46 9.81 -7.62 4.26
N ASN A 47 10.35 -7.97 3.09
CA ASN A 47 11.68 -7.52 2.68
C ASN A 47 11.49 -6.19 1.94
N LEU A 48 11.56 -5.09 2.69
CA LEU A 48 11.49 -3.75 2.11
C LEU A 48 12.92 -3.34 1.72
N PRO A 49 13.28 -3.28 0.42
CA PRO A 49 14.51 -2.62 0.03
C PRO A 49 14.37 -1.16 0.43
N LEU A 50 15.33 -0.64 1.21
CA LEU A 50 15.45 0.78 1.47
C LEU A 50 15.74 1.45 0.13
N ILE A 51 14.72 2.01 -0.52
CA ILE A 51 14.93 2.84 -1.70
C ILE A 51 15.59 4.12 -1.16
N PRO A 52 16.84 4.42 -1.53
CA PRO A 52 17.49 5.64 -1.06
C PRO A 52 16.64 6.84 -1.50
N PRO A 53 16.50 7.86 -0.65
CA PRO A 53 15.78 9.07 -1.03
C PRO A 53 16.42 9.60 -2.30
N THR A 54 15.63 9.73 -3.37
CA THR A 54 16.09 10.34 -4.60
C THR A 54 16.36 11.81 -4.29
N THR A 55 17.63 12.18 -4.20
CA THR A 55 18.04 13.59 -4.12
C THR A 55 17.57 14.25 -5.41
N ALA A 56 16.53 15.07 -5.31
CA ALA A 56 16.18 15.98 -6.39
C ALA A 56 17.30 17.03 -6.49
N THR A 57 18.10 16.97 -7.55
CA THR A 57 19.06 18.00 -7.96
C THR A 57 18.49 18.74 -9.15
#